data_AF-A0A934DZ49-F1
#
_entry.id   AF-A0A934DZ49-F1
#
_cell.length_a   1.000
_cell.length_b   1.000
_cell.length_c   1.000
_cell.angle_alpha   90.00
_cell.angle_beta   90.00
_cell.angle_gamma   90.00
#
_symmetry.space_group_name_H-M   'P 1'
#
loop_
_entity.id
_entity.type
_entity.pdbx_description
1 polymer ?
#
loop_
_entity_poly.entity_id
_entity_poly.type
_entity_poly.pdbx_seq_one_letter_code
_entity_poly.pdbx_strand_id
1 'polypeptide(L)'
;MPQPSPREVELVVFEAGGRRWAADAWDVLRVDRRQAELPTAWVTAATGRRALIVGLGGGEVQVPIDRLVGFERVGEGALRPLPPFTRGLAGPQVIGAWLAPSEIVLLIDLQALVKESSRG
;
A
#
# COMPACT_ATOMS: atom_id res chain seq x y z
N MET A 1 31.58 -18.27 5.89
CA MET A 1 30.85 -17.40 4.94
C MET A 1 30.05 -16.40 5.76
N PRO A 2 30.19 -15.08 5.55
CA PRO A 2 29.23 -14.13 6.12
C PRO A 2 27.86 -14.43 5.51
N GLN A 3 26.81 -14.56 6.34
CA GLN A 3 25.45 -14.64 5.81
C GLN A 3 25.12 -13.29 5.16
N PRO A 4 24.44 -13.27 4.00
CA PRO A 4 23.94 -12.01 3.46
C PRO A 4 23.02 -11.37 4.51
N SER A 5 23.25 -10.11 4.82
CA SER A 5 22.37 -9.34 5.69
C SER A 5 20.94 -9.44 5.14
N PRO A 6 19.92 -9.67 5.99
CA PRO A 6 18.54 -9.71 5.53
C PRO A 6 18.22 -8.41 4.79
N ARG A 7 17.66 -8.52 3.60
CA ARG A 7 17.19 -7.34 2.87
C ARG A 7 15.99 -6.78 3.62
N GLU A 8 16.06 -5.49 3.96
CA GLU A 8 14.99 -4.74 4.60
C GLU A 8 14.22 -3.96 3.55
N VAL A 9 12.91 -3.83 3.76
CA VAL A 9 12.03 -2.95 2.98
C VAL A 9 11.41 -1.91 3.91
N GLU A 10 11.24 -0.70 3.39
CA GLU A 10 10.55 0.39 4.07
C GLU A 10 9.09 0.39 3.63
N LEU A 11 8.19 0.21 4.60
CA LEU A 11 6.76 0.17 4.38
C LEU A 11 6.10 1.41 4.95
N VAL A 12 5.16 1.99 4.20
CA VAL A 12 4.17 2.92 4.74
C VAL A 12 2.97 2.10 5.22
N VAL A 13 2.55 2.31 6.47
CA VAL A 13 1.41 1.60 7.08
C VAL A 13 0.24 2.57 7.25
N PHE A 14 -0.94 2.16 6.81
CA PHE A 14 -2.13 3.00 6.82
C PHE A 14 -3.41 2.18 7.01
N GLU A 15 -4.50 2.86 7.36
CA GLU A 15 -5.83 2.28 7.48
C GLU A 15 -6.73 2.81 6.36
N ALA A 16 -7.51 1.91 5.76
CA ALA A 16 -8.49 2.24 4.74
C ALA A 16 -9.64 1.21 4.75
N GLY A 17 -10.87 1.69 4.92
CA GLY A 17 -12.05 0.85 5.06
C GLY A 17 -12.02 0.00 6.34
N GLY A 18 -11.47 0.54 7.43
CA GLY A 18 -11.34 -0.17 8.71
C GLY A 18 -10.33 -1.33 8.72
N ARG A 19 -9.51 -1.47 7.68
CA ARG A 19 -8.45 -2.49 7.56
C ARG A 19 -7.08 -1.82 7.49
N ARG A 20 -6.05 -2.49 8.05
CA ARG A 20 -4.65 -2.06 7.96
C ARG A 20 -3.99 -2.61 6.71
N TRP A 21 -3.30 -1.72 6.02
CA TRP A 21 -2.59 -1.95 4.77
C TRP A 21 -1.16 -1.45 4.91
N ALA A 22 -0.28 -2.01 4.10
CA ALA A 22 1.06 -1.50 3.91
C ALA A 22 1.43 -1.54 2.42
N ALA A 23 2.26 -0.57 2.03
CA ALA A 23 2.82 -0.46 0.69
C ALA A 23 4.29 -0.07 0.80
N ASP A 24 5.02 -0.15 -0.32
CA ASP A 24 6.36 0.41 -0.39
C ASP A 24 6.31 1.91 -0.09
N ALA A 25 7.12 2.36 0.87
CA ALA A 25 7.18 3.77 1.24
C ALA A 25 7.66 4.66 0.08
N TRP A 26 8.47 4.10 -0.83
CA TRP A 26 9.04 4.82 -1.97
C TRP A 26 8.00 5.16 -3.05
N ASP A 27 6.85 4.48 -3.05
CA ASP A 27 5.74 4.82 -3.94
C ASP A 27 4.97 6.07 -3.47
N VAL A 28 5.13 6.49 -2.21
CA VAL A 28 4.41 7.62 -1.63
C VAL A 28 5.26 8.88 -1.67
N LEU A 29 4.80 9.87 -2.42
CA LEU A 29 5.43 11.18 -2.50
C LEU A 29 5.16 12.02 -1.25
N ARG A 30 3.91 12.01 -0.77
CA ARG A 30 3.47 12.70 0.45
C ARG A 30 2.15 12.15 0.97
N VAL A 31 1.83 12.50 2.21
CA VAL A 31 0.50 12.31 2.80
C VAL A 31 -0.15 13.67 2.96
N ASP A 32 -1.32 13.84 2.35
CA ASP A 32 -2.02 15.13 2.30
C ASP A 32 -3.51 14.97 2.64
N ARG A 33 -4.22 16.09 2.74
CA ARG A 33 -5.68 16.10 2.71
C ARG A 33 -6.15 15.69 1.31
N ARG A 34 -7.30 15.03 1.26
CA ARG A 34 -7.96 14.67 0.00
C ARG A 34 -8.30 15.94 -0.78
N GLN A 35 -7.91 15.96 -2.05
CA GLN A 35 -8.12 17.06 -2.99
C GLN A 35 -9.15 16.62 -4.03
N ALA A 36 -10.07 17.50 -4.43
CA ALA A 36 -11.11 17.12 -5.38
C ALA A 36 -10.56 17.04 -6.82
N GLU A 37 -9.50 17.79 -7.08
CA GLU A 37 -8.85 18.00 -8.37
C GLU A 37 -7.89 16.86 -8.78
N LEU A 38 -7.46 16.00 -7.84
CA LEU A 38 -6.58 14.88 -8.16
C LEU A 38 -7.36 13.61 -8.53
N PRO A 39 -6.90 12.86 -9.57
CA PRO A 39 -7.43 11.54 -9.87
C PRO A 39 -7.38 10.63 -8.65
N THR A 40 -8.46 9.91 -8.39
CA THR A 40 -8.60 9.07 -7.19
C THR A 40 -8.53 7.59 -7.56
N ALA A 41 -7.59 6.87 -6.97
CA ALA A 41 -7.53 5.41 -7.06
C ALA A 41 -8.21 4.79 -5.83
N TRP A 42 -9.15 3.86 -6.04
CA TRP A 42 -9.93 3.26 -4.96
C TRP A 42 -9.39 1.88 -4.58
N VAL A 43 -8.91 1.77 -3.33
CA VAL A 43 -8.46 0.51 -2.71
C VAL A 43 -9.60 -0.18 -1.96
N THR A 44 -10.50 0.61 -1.38
CA THR A 44 -11.59 0.17 -0.50
C THR A 44 -12.56 1.33 -0.27
N ALA A 45 -13.60 1.12 0.54
CA ALA A 45 -14.53 2.15 1.03
C ALA A 45 -13.91 3.10 2.09
N ALA A 46 -12.72 3.63 1.83
CA ALA A 46 -12.09 4.62 2.70
C ALA A 46 -13.00 5.86 2.86
N THR A 47 -13.19 6.30 4.10
CA THR A 47 -14.06 7.43 4.46
C THR A 47 -13.29 8.64 5.00
N GLY A 48 -11.97 8.48 5.21
CA GLY A 48 -11.12 9.55 5.69
C GLY A 48 -10.95 10.74 4.76
N ARG A 49 -10.45 11.84 5.34
CA ARG A 49 -10.12 13.10 4.65
C ARG A 49 -8.65 13.18 4.21
N ARG A 50 -7.88 12.09 4.35
CA ARG A 50 -6.47 12.03 3.98
C ARG A 50 -6.28 11.14 2.76
N ALA A 51 -5.17 11.35 2.07
CA ALA A 51 -4.74 10.50 0.98
C ALA A 51 -3.22 10.33 0.98
N LEU A 52 -2.78 9.17 0.51
CA LEU A 52 -1.41 9.00 0.02
C LEU A 52 -1.37 9.58 -1.39
N ILE A 53 -0.37 10.42 -1.67
CA ILE A 53 -0.13 10.94 -3.00
C ILE A 53 0.95 10.08 -3.64
N VAL A 54 0.61 9.44 -4.76
CA VAL A 54 1.45 8.48 -5.48
C VAL A 54 1.78 9.06 -6.84
N GLY A 55 3.05 8.96 -7.24
CA GLY A 55 3.50 9.40 -8.57
C GLY A 55 3.22 8.34 -9.64
N LEU A 56 2.68 8.76 -10.78
CA LEU A 56 2.49 7.91 -11.96
C LEU A 56 2.91 8.66 -13.24
N GLY A 57 4.10 8.35 -13.76
CA GLY A 57 4.53 8.57 -15.16
C GLY A 57 4.28 9.94 -15.81
N GLY A 58 3.99 11.00 -15.05
CA GLY A 58 3.56 12.30 -15.57
C GLY A 58 2.54 13.06 -14.71
N GLY A 59 2.02 12.45 -13.63
CA GLY A 59 1.12 13.13 -12.70
C GLY A 59 1.06 12.47 -11.33
N GLU A 60 0.21 13.05 -10.48
CA GLU A 60 -0.06 12.57 -9.13
C GLU A 60 -1.44 11.96 -9.05
N VAL A 61 -1.56 10.85 -8.33
CA VAL A 61 -2.83 10.17 -8.06
C VAL A 61 -3.01 10.08 -6.56
N GLN A 62 -4.20 10.37 -6.08
CA GLN A 62 -4.52 10.24 -4.66
C GLN A 62 -5.12 8.87 -4.35
N VAL A 63 -4.63 8.24 -3.30
CA VAL A 63 -5.18 7.00 -2.72
C VAL A 63 -5.81 7.37 -1.37
N PRO A 64 -7.15 7.41 -1.26
CA PRO A 64 -7.82 7.79 -0.03
C PRO A 64 -7.51 6.82 1.11
N ILE A 65 -7.24 7.38 2.29
CA ILE A 65 -6.99 6.62 3.52
C ILE A 65 -7.80 7.19 4.68
N ASP A 66 -8.15 6.33 5.63
CA ASP A 66 -8.75 6.73 6.89
C ASP A 66 -7.70 7.38 7.78
N ARG A 67 -6.53 6.75 7.90
CA ARG A 67 -5.46 7.18 8.81
C ARG A 67 -4.07 6.70 8.33
N LEU A 68 -3.06 7.55 8.51
CA LEU A 68 -1.65 7.12 8.43
C LEU A 68 -1.25 6.55 9.80
N VAL A 69 -0.73 5.32 9.82
CA VAL A 69 -0.23 4.68 11.03
C VAL A 69 1.24 5.02 11.26
N GLY A 70 2.07 4.90 10.23
CA GLY A 70 3.49 5.22 10.33
C GLY A 70 4.32 4.60 9.20
N PHE A 71 5.63 4.57 9.41
CA PHE A 71 6.60 3.93 8.53
C PHE A 71 7.34 2.84 9.31
N GLU A 72 7.57 1.69 8.68
CA GLU A 72 8.15 0.51 9.32
C GLU A 72 9.26 -0.07 8.43
N ARG A 73 10.38 -0.46 9.05
CA ARG A 73 11.43 -1.24 8.39
C ARG A 73 11.21 -2.71 8.70
N VAL A 74 11.01 -3.50 7.65
CA VAL A 74 10.63 -4.91 7.79
C VAL A 74 11.63 -5.76 7.02
N GLY A 75 12.19 -6.77 7.67
CA GLY A 75 12.99 -7.78 6.99
C GLY A 75 12.13 -8.62 6.05
N GLU A 76 12.61 -8.91 4.85
CA GLU A 76 11.86 -9.68 3.83
C GLU A 76 11.32 -11.02 4.36
N GLY A 77 12.02 -11.64 5.31
CA GLY A 77 11.59 -12.88 5.97
C GLY A 77 10.28 -12.79 6.77
N ALA A 78 9.79 -11.59 7.09
CA ALA A 78 8.50 -11.35 7.75
C ALA A 78 7.34 -11.16 6.75
N LEU A 79 7.65 -11.05 5.45
CA LEU A 79 6.66 -10.91 4.39
C LEU A 79 6.25 -12.29 3.87
N ARG A 80 4.97 -12.41 3.52
CA ARG A 80 4.41 -13.62 2.90
C ARG A 80 3.74 -13.23 1.60
N PRO A 81 4.20 -13.77 0.45
CA PRO A 81 3.51 -13.54 -0.81
C PRO A 81 2.12 -14.17 -0.75
N LEU A 82 1.15 -13.56 -1.41
CA LEU A 82 -0.17 -14.15 -1.55
C LEU A 82 -0.10 -15.39 -2.45
N PRO A 83 -0.74 -16.51 -2.08
CA PRO A 83 -0.82 -17.67 -2.95
C PRO A 83 -1.48 -17.30 -4.29
N PRO A 84 -0.99 -17.80 -5.44
CA PRO A 84 -1.47 -17.38 -6.76
C PRO A 84 -2.99 -17.49 -6.96
N PHE A 85 -3.64 -18.48 -6.32
CA PHE A 85 -5.09 -18.70 -6.40
C PHE A 85 -5.93 -17.66 -5.67
N THR A 86 -5.34 -16.80 -4.84
CA THR A 86 -6.05 -15.78 -4.05
C THR A 86 -6.16 -14.42 -4.74
N ARG A 87 -5.46 -14.21 -5.86
CA ARG A 87 -5.39 -12.92 -6.58
C ARG A 87 -6.75 -12.39 -7.07
N GLY A 88 -7.71 -13.28 -7.33
CA GLY A 88 -9.08 -12.90 -7.73
C GLY A 88 -10.00 -12.52 -6.56
N LEU A 89 -9.65 -12.87 -5.33
CA LEU A 89 -10.49 -12.67 -4.14
C LEU A 89 -10.09 -11.42 -3.32
N ALA A 90 -8.80 -11.06 -3.34
CA ALA A 90 -8.28 -9.91 -2.59
C ALA A 90 -8.16 -8.62 -3.43
N GLY A 91 -8.34 -8.72 -4.75
CA GLY A 91 -8.07 -7.66 -5.73
C GLY A 91 -6.66 -7.80 -6.31
N PRO A 92 -6.45 -7.45 -7.61
CA PRO A 92 -5.20 -7.72 -8.34
C PRO A 92 -3.98 -7.03 -7.74
N GLN A 93 -4.20 -5.99 -6.92
CA GLN A 93 -3.16 -5.12 -6.38
C GLN A 93 -2.63 -5.62 -5.03
N VAL A 94 -3.28 -6.60 -4.41
CA VAL A 94 -2.80 -7.17 -3.15
C VAL A 94 -1.75 -8.22 -3.46
N ILE A 95 -0.54 -8.00 -2.98
CA ILE A 95 0.65 -8.78 -3.34
C ILE A 95 1.10 -9.74 -2.24
N GLY A 96 0.68 -9.50 -1.00
CA GLY A 96 1.10 -10.30 0.14
C GLY A 96 0.48 -9.88 1.46
N ALA A 97 1.09 -10.38 2.52
CA ALA A 97 0.83 -9.95 3.88
C ALA A 97 2.15 -9.85 4.65
N TRP A 98 2.24 -8.87 5.54
CA TRP A 98 3.24 -8.80 6.58
C TRP A 98 2.64 -9.39 7.87
N LEU A 99 3.31 -10.41 8.42
CA LEU A 99 2.94 -11.00 9.70
C LEU A 99 3.59 -10.20 10.83
N ALA A 100 2.97 -9.07 11.19
CA ALA A 100 3.39 -8.30 12.35
C ALA A 100 3.09 -9.08 13.65
N PRO A 101 3.79 -8.80 14.76
CA PRO A 101 3.61 -9.57 16.00
C PRO A 101 2.18 -9.57 16.56
N SER A 102 1.43 -8.50 16.32
CA SER A 102 0.08 -8.31 16.88
C SER A 102 -1.04 -8.42 15.85
N GLU A 103 -0.74 -8.47 14.55
CA GLU A 103 -1.76 -8.46 13.50
C GLU A 103 -1.21 -8.88 12.13
N ILE A 104 -2.12 -9.14 11.19
CA ILE A 104 -1.80 -9.34 9.78
C ILE A 104 -2.04 -8.03 9.04
N VAL A 105 -1.01 -7.50 8.40
CA VAL A 105 -1.10 -6.30 7.55
C VAL A 105 -1.06 -6.71 6.09
N LEU A 106 -2.04 -6.31 5.29
CA LEU A 106 -2.06 -6.65 3.86
C LEU A 106 -1.11 -5.75 3.07
N LEU A 107 -0.32 -6.35 2.18
CA LEU A 107 0.60 -5.64 1.30
C LEU A 107 -0.11 -5.33 -0.02
N ILE A 108 -0.08 -4.06 -0.41
CA ILE A 108 -0.67 -3.58 -1.66
C ILE A 108 0.39 -2.92 -2.55
N ASP A 109 0.35 -3.22 -3.84
CA ASP A 109 1.11 -2.54 -4.88
C ASP A 109 0.36 -1.26 -5.29
N LEU A 110 0.87 -0.10 -4.83
CA LEU A 110 0.26 1.19 -5.13
C LEU A 110 0.41 1.54 -6.61
N GLN A 111 1.50 1.15 -7.26
CA GLN A 111 1.72 1.41 -8.69
C GLN A 111 0.72 0.64 -9.55
N ALA A 112 0.48 -0.63 -9.25
CA ALA A 112 -0.50 -1.43 -9.95
C ALA A 112 -1.92 -0.88 -9.73
N LEU A 113 -2.24 -0.49 -8.49
CA LEU A 113 -3.50 0.15 -8.13
C LEU A 113 -3.79 1.42 -8.92
N VAL A 114 -2.86 2.38 -8.94
CA VAL A 114 -3.09 3.67 -9.61
C VAL A 114 -3.15 3.48 -11.13
N LYS A 115 -2.38 2.54 -11.69
CA LYS A 115 -2.44 2.19 -13.11
C LYS A 115 -3.80 1.61 -13.51
N GLU A 116 -4.38 0.71 -12.72
CA GLU A 116 -5.69 0.14 -13.02
C GLU A 116 -6.79 1.20 -12.93
N SER A 117 -6.71 2.08 -11.94
CA SER A 117 -7.68 3.18 -11.76
C SER A 117 -7.64 4.20 -12.90
N SER A 118 -6.51 4.31 -13.61
CA SER A 118 -6.36 5.18 -14.79
C SER A 118 -6.91 4.58 -16.09
N ARG A 119 -7.27 3.28 -16.10
CA ARG A 119 -7.77 2.57 -17.29
C ARG A 119 -9.30 2.54 -17.39
N GLY A 120 -10.00 2.87 -16.30
CA GLY A 120 -11.47 2.97 -16.23
C GLY A 120 -11.94 4.39 -16.46
#